data_AF-A0A066XA04-F1
#
_entry.id   AF-A0A066XA04-F1
#
_cell.length_a   1.000
_cell.length_b   1.000
_cell.length_c   1.000
_cell.angle_alpha   90.00
_cell.angle_beta   90.00
_cell.angle_gamma   90.00
#
_symmetry.space_group_name_H-M   'P 1'
#
loop_
_entity.id
_entity.type
_entity.pdbx_description
1 polymer ?
#
loop_
_entity_poly.entity_id
_entity_poly.type
_entity_poly.pdbx_seq_one_letter_code
_entity_poly.pdbx_strand_id
1 'polypeptide(L)'
;MPPRPSARASPTHFLCIPLVTPASRPQLSKSLAAFKADVTSQDSFAVPTDAVRPLGTLHLTLGVMSLPNNEGVDKAIEVLRGLRPREILAGIKPLSSITSLATPSQASNVHGATPPLSLNITLRGLNCMKSGPKADPSKASVLYAPPTYSEGIFQTFCEKIRAAFEEAGVMDKDNRGLLLHATIVNTIYAKGARGKKGSKLTIDATDILDRYDDYVWMEDVPVEKIAICRMGAKKIEGVDDQEYEVEAEIDF
;
A
#
# COMPACT_ATOMS: atom_id res chain seq x y z
N MET A 1 -17.31 27.60 24.67
CA MET A 1 -16.35 26.93 23.77
C MET A 1 -17.14 26.27 22.66
N PRO A 2 -16.75 26.40 21.38
CA PRO A 2 -17.31 25.53 20.35
C PRO A 2 -16.97 24.06 20.67
N PRO A 3 -17.86 23.10 20.36
CA PRO A 3 -17.58 21.68 20.58
C PRO A 3 -16.34 21.29 19.78
N ARG A 4 -15.40 20.62 20.45
CA ARG A 4 -14.22 20.05 19.80
C ARG A 4 -14.73 19.08 18.72
N PRO A 5 -14.29 19.19 17.45
CA PRO A 5 -14.71 18.26 16.41
C PRO A 5 -14.49 16.83 16.89
N SER A 6 -15.48 15.95 16.70
CA SER A 6 -15.41 14.56 17.15
C SER A 6 -14.11 13.95 16.64
N ALA A 7 -13.31 13.38 17.55
CA ALA A 7 -12.12 12.64 17.14
C ALA A 7 -12.55 11.58 16.11
N ARG A 8 -11.93 11.60 14.93
CA ARG A 8 -12.21 10.63 13.86
C ARG A 8 -12.12 9.24 14.48
N ALA A 9 -13.17 8.43 14.33
CA ALA A 9 -13.21 7.09 14.90
C ALA A 9 -11.98 6.30 14.41
N SER A 10 -11.37 5.52 15.30
CA SER A 10 -10.19 4.72 14.96
C SER A 10 -10.52 3.76 13.82
N PRO A 11 -9.70 3.68 12.76
CA PRO A 11 -9.89 2.70 11.70
C PRO A 11 -9.95 1.27 12.23
N THR A 12 -10.85 0.46 11.67
CA THR A 12 -11.01 -0.97 12.03
C THR A 12 -10.79 -1.90 10.84
N HIS A 13 -10.99 -1.41 9.62
CA HIS A 13 -10.80 -2.15 8.39
C HIS A 13 -10.05 -1.30 7.37
N PHE A 14 -9.52 -1.93 6.34
CA PHE A 14 -8.89 -1.26 5.23
C PHE A 14 -9.15 -1.99 3.93
N LEU A 15 -9.26 -1.21 2.85
CA LEU A 15 -9.31 -1.68 1.48
C LEU A 15 -7.87 -1.76 0.96
N CYS A 16 -7.48 -2.86 0.33
CA CYS A 16 -6.12 -3.04 -0.17
C CYS A 16 -6.02 -3.86 -1.45
N ILE A 17 -4.83 -3.79 -2.06
CA ILE A 17 -4.32 -4.82 -2.96
C ILE A 17 -3.35 -5.68 -2.14
N PRO A 18 -3.69 -6.95 -1.83
CA PRO A 18 -2.74 -7.89 -1.24
C PRO A 18 -1.55 -8.11 -2.17
N LEU A 19 -0.33 -8.02 -1.65
CA LEU A 19 0.86 -8.16 -2.49
C LEU A 19 1.42 -9.58 -2.51
N VAL A 20 1.07 -10.44 -1.55
CA VAL A 20 1.57 -11.82 -1.47
C VAL A 20 0.62 -12.76 -2.19
N THR A 21 0.97 -13.11 -3.42
CA THR A 21 0.24 -14.03 -4.29
C THR A 21 1.17 -15.15 -4.76
N PRO A 22 0.67 -16.21 -5.44
CA PRO A 22 1.54 -17.22 -6.03
C PRO A 22 2.61 -16.62 -6.97
N ALA A 23 2.28 -15.56 -7.72
CA ALA A 23 3.21 -14.90 -8.64
C ALA A 23 4.30 -14.08 -7.94
N SER A 24 3.97 -13.36 -6.86
CA SER A 24 4.91 -12.46 -6.17
C SER A 24 5.69 -13.12 -5.04
N ARG A 25 5.14 -14.16 -4.40
CA ARG A 25 5.67 -14.75 -3.15
C ARG A 25 7.15 -15.15 -3.27
N PRO A 26 7.64 -15.76 -4.36
CA PRO A 26 9.06 -16.09 -4.48
C PRO A 26 9.97 -14.85 -4.47
N GLN A 27 9.58 -13.78 -5.18
CA GLN A 27 10.35 -12.54 -5.25
C GLN A 27 10.36 -11.82 -3.89
N LEU A 28 9.16 -11.60 -3.32
CA LEU A 28 9.00 -10.90 -2.04
C LEU A 28 9.63 -11.66 -0.87
N SER A 29 9.52 -12.98 -0.82
CA SER A 29 10.15 -13.80 0.22
C SER A 29 11.68 -13.62 0.19
N LYS A 30 12.28 -13.72 -1.00
CA LYS A 30 13.73 -13.58 -1.18
C LYS A 30 14.20 -12.16 -0.83
N SER A 31 13.54 -11.13 -1.37
CA SER A 31 13.95 -9.74 -1.19
C SER A 31 13.77 -9.28 0.25
N LEU A 32 12.64 -9.60 0.88
CA LEU A 32 12.39 -9.27 2.28
C LEU A 32 13.31 -10.03 3.24
N ALA A 33 13.63 -11.30 2.98
CA ALA A 33 14.57 -12.06 3.80
C ALA A 33 15.99 -11.49 3.75
N ALA A 34 16.46 -11.11 2.56
CA ALA A 34 17.76 -10.47 2.38
C ALA A 34 17.82 -9.11 3.11
N PHE A 35 16.79 -8.27 2.93
CA PHE A 35 16.66 -7.01 3.64
C PHE A 35 16.66 -7.21 5.17
N LYS A 36 15.81 -8.12 5.68
CA LYS A 36 15.70 -8.41 7.13
C LYS A 36 17.03 -8.85 7.71
N ALA A 37 17.77 -9.73 7.02
CA ALA A 37 19.07 -10.20 7.47
C ALA A 37 20.12 -9.08 7.56
N ASP A 38 20.15 -8.19 6.57
CA ASP A 38 21.06 -7.03 6.59
C ASP A 38 20.66 -6.03 7.69
N VAL A 39 19.44 -5.51 7.66
CA VAL A 39 19.08 -4.36 8.51
C VAL A 39 19.00 -4.69 10.00
N THR A 40 18.79 -5.94 10.36
CA THR A 40 18.73 -6.38 11.76
C THR A 40 20.09 -6.81 12.32
N SER A 41 21.11 -6.93 11.47
CA SER A 41 22.48 -7.24 11.91
C SER A 41 23.04 -6.12 12.80
N GLN A 42 23.75 -6.50 13.87
CA GLN A 42 24.45 -5.55 14.74
C GLN A 42 25.63 -4.87 14.04
N ASP A 43 26.19 -5.51 13.02
CA ASP A 43 27.32 -4.98 12.23
C ASP A 43 26.85 -4.08 11.08
N SER A 44 25.53 -3.88 10.94
CA SER A 44 24.90 -3.06 9.90
C SER A 44 24.07 -1.96 10.57
N PHE A 45 22.73 -2.04 10.50
CA PHE A 45 21.85 -0.96 10.98
C PHE A 45 21.20 -1.23 12.35
N ALA A 46 21.31 -2.46 12.88
CA ALA A 46 20.73 -2.87 14.16
C ALA A 46 19.23 -2.53 14.34
N VAL A 47 18.47 -2.54 13.24
CA VAL A 47 17.01 -2.33 13.28
C VAL A 47 16.38 -3.46 14.10
N PRO A 48 15.46 -3.17 15.04
CA PRO A 48 14.79 -4.22 15.79
C PRO A 48 14.09 -5.20 14.86
N THR A 49 14.33 -6.50 15.04
CA THR A 49 13.79 -7.56 14.16
C THR A 49 12.26 -7.50 14.05
N ASP A 50 11.57 -7.23 15.16
CA ASP A 50 10.11 -7.13 15.21
C ASP A 50 9.56 -5.85 14.52
N ALA A 51 10.42 -4.90 14.14
CA ALA A 51 10.02 -3.73 13.35
C ALA A 51 9.91 -4.04 11.85
N VAL A 52 10.60 -5.07 11.35
CA VAL A 52 10.46 -5.51 9.96
C VAL A 52 9.13 -6.26 9.82
N ARG A 53 8.30 -5.84 8.87
CA ARG A 53 6.96 -6.39 8.67
C ARG A 53 7.04 -7.84 8.19
N PRO A 54 6.19 -8.75 8.71
CA PRO A 54 6.11 -10.12 8.20
C PRO A 54 5.62 -10.16 6.76
N LEU A 55 6.04 -11.18 6.00
CA LEU A 55 5.76 -11.32 4.57
C LEU A 55 4.26 -11.28 4.32
N GLY A 56 3.46 -12.08 5.03
CA GLY A 56 2.01 -12.18 4.87
C GLY A 56 1.24 -10.87 5.15
N THR A 57 1.92 -9.83 5.64
CA THR A 57 1.32 -8.52 5.90
C THR A 57 1.55 -7.49 4.80
N LEU A 58 2.33 -7.81 3.76
CA LEU A 58 2.61 -6.87 2.67
C LEU A 58 1.37 -6.64 1.80
N HIS A 59 0.96 -5.38 1.68
CA HIS A 59 -0.19 -4.92 0.89
C HIS A 59 -0.02 -3.46 0.50
N LEU A 60 -0.80 -3.01 -0.48
CA LEU A 60 -0.99 -1.58 -0.78
C LEU A 60 -2.34 -1.13 -0.24
N THR A 61 -2.35 -0.25 0.75
CA THR A 61 -3.61 0.30 1.29
C THR A 61 -4.22 1.30 0.31
N LEU A 62 -5.48 1.08 -0.07
CA LEU A 62 -6.26 1.99 -0.93
C LEU A 62 -7.10 2.96 -0.10
N GLY A 63 -7.48 2.57 1.12
CA GLY A 63 -8.21 3.43 2.05
C GLY A 63 -8.55 2.71 3.35
N VAL A 64 -8.99 3.46 4.35
CA VAL A 64 -9.31 2.94 5.68
C VAL A 64 -10.77 3.23 6.04
N MET A 65 -11.38 2.31 6.77
CA MET A 65 -12.79 2.40 7.19
C MET A 65 -12.88 2.24 8.71
N SER A 66 -13.80 2.98 9.32
CA SER A 66 -14.09 2.92 10.76
C SER A 66 -15.48 2.30 10.94
N LEU A 67 -15.50 0.97 11.01
CA LEU A 67 -16.69 0.12 11.12
C LEU A 67 -16.67 -0.56 12.50
N PRO A 68 -17.05 0.13 13.59
CA PRO A 68 -17.07 -0.44 14.93
C PRO A 68 -18.15 -1.52 15.03
N ASN A 69 -17.93 -2.55 15.85
CA ASN A 69 -18.88 -3.65 16.06
C ASN A 69 -19.39 -4.33 14.76
N ASN A 70 -18.58 -4.28 13.70
CA ASN A 70 -18.91 -4.77 12.35
C ASN A 70 -20.08 -4.04 11.66
N GLU A 71 -20.53 -2.90 12.19
CA GLU A 71 -21.56 -2.09 11.55
C GLU A 71 -21.04 -1.51 10.23
N GLY A 72 -21.73 -1.81 9.12
CA GLY A 72 -21.37 -1.35 7.78
C GLY A 72 -20.40 -2.26 7.01
N VAL A 73 -19.93 -3.37 7.61
CA VAL A 73 -19.07 -4.35 6.91
C VAL A 73 -19.79 -4.97 5.72
N ASP A 74 -21.04 -5.43 5.88
CA ASP A 74 -21.82 -6.02 4.77
C ASP A 74 -21.97 -5.05 3.59
N LYS A 75 -22.20 -3.76 3.87
CA LYS A 75 -22.28 -2.72 2.84
C LYS A 75 -20.94 -2.52 2.14
N ALA A 76 -19.83 -2.52 2.88
CA ALA A 76 -18.50 -2.43 2.27
C ALA A 76 -18.19 -3.65 1.38
N ILE A 77 -18.60 -4.85 1.82
CA ILE A 77 -18.49 -6.09 1.03
C ILE A 77 -19.36 -6.03 -0.23
N GLU A 78 -20.57 -5.49 -0.14
CA GLU A 78 -21.45 -5.28 -1.30
C GLU A 78 -20.79 -4.33 -2.32
N VAL A 79 -20.20 -3.23 -1.86
CA VAL A 79 -19.45 -2.31 -2.72
C VAL A 79 -18.27 -3.01 -3.38
N LEU A 80 -17.49 -3.80 -2.62
CA LEU A 80 -16.36 -4.57 -3.16
C LEU A 80 -16.82 -5.52 -4.27
N ARG A 81 -17.87 -6.32 -4.02
CA ARG A 81 -18.42 -7.29 -4.97
C ARG A 81 -19.06 -6.65 -6.20
N GLY A 82 -19.50 -5.41 -6.07
CA GLY A 82 -20.04 -4.61 -7.18
C GLY A 82 -18.97 -4.03 -8.11
N LEU A 83 -17.69 -4.02 -7.71
CA LEU A 83 -16.61 -3.50 -8.55
C LEU A 83 -16.43 -4.33 -9.83
N ARG A 84 -16.00 -3.65 -10.90
CA ARG A 84 -15.60 -4.25 -12.17
C ARG A 84 -14.17 -3.82 -12.50
N PRO A 85 -13.13 -4.45 -11.91
CA PRO A 85 -11.75 -3.97 -12.02
C PRO A 85 -11.28 -3.79 -13.47
N ARG A 86 -11.57 -4.75 -14.35
CA ARG A 86 -11.22 -4.66 -15.78
C ARG A 86 -11.90 -3.51 -16.51
N GLU A 87 -13.18 -3.24 -16.20
CA GLU A 87 -13.90 -2.12 -16.80
C GLU A 87 -13.35 -0.77 -16.28
N ILE A 88 -13.04 -0.71 -14.98
CA ILE A 88 -12.38 0.45 -14.37
C ILE A 88 -11.04 0.71 -15.06
N LEU A 89 -10.21 -0.32 -15.25
CA LEU A 89 -8.92 -0.21 -15.94
C LEU A 89 -9.10 0.22 -17.39
N ALA A 90 -9.99 -0.42 -18.14
CA ALA A 90 -10.25 -0.10 -19.55
C ALA A 90 -10.74 1.36 -19.75
N GLY A 91 -11.35 1.94 -18.74
CA GLY A 91 -11.79 3.35 -18.73
C GLY A 91 -10.68 4.38 -18.45
N ILE A 92 -9.45 3.95 -18.09
CA ILE A 92 -8.34 4.87 -17.78
C ILE A 92 -7.58 5.21 -19.06
N LYS A 93 -7.45 6.51 -19.34
CA LYS A 93 -6.65 7.01 -20.45
C LYS A 93 -5.24 7.36 -19.95
N PRO A 94 -4.18 6.89 -20.61
CA PRO A 94 -2.81 7.32 -20.30
C PRO A 94 -2.66 8.84 -20.38
N LEU A 95 -1.86 9.44 -19.48
CA LEU A 95 -1.61 10.89 -19.49
C LEU A 95 -1.03 11.38 -20.84
N SER A 96 -0.29 10.52 -21.55
CA SER A 96 0.25 10.77 -22.89
C SER A 96 -0.83 11.08 -23.94
N SER A 97 -2.08 10.66 -23.71
CA SER A 97 -3.21 10.89 -24.62
C SER A 97 -3.85 12.27 -24.47
N ILE A 98 -3.53 13.03 -23.41
CA ILE A 98 -4.18 14.30 -23.07
C ILE A 98 -3.47 15.51 -23.73
N THR A 99 -2.22 15.35 -24.18
CA THR A 99 -1.38 16.46 -24.70
C THR A 99 -1.39 16.60 -26.22
N SER A 100 -2.16 15.78 -26.96
CA SER A 100 -2.34 15.97 -28.42
C SER A 100 -3.34 17.07 -28.73
N LEU A 101 -2.99 18.32 -28.40
CA LEU A 101 -3.66 19.54 -28.87
C LEU A 101 -2.59 20.49 -29.43
N ALA A 102 -1.97 20.13 -30.56
CA ALA A 102 -1.42 21.05 -31.56
C ALA A 102 -0.71 20.29 -32.68
N THR A 103 -1.43 19.94 -33.76
CA THR A 103 -1.03 20.06 -35.19
C THR A 103 -1.95 19.20 -36.07
N PRO A 104 -2.52 19.72 -37.18
CA PRO A 104 -3.19 18.89 -38.17
C PRO A 104 -2.13 18.35 -39.12
N SER A 105 -1.71 17.10 -38.95
CA SER A 105 -0.89 16.42 -39.96
C SER A 105 -1.15 14.91 -39.96
N GLN A 106 -1.86 14.51 -41.02
CA GLN A 106 -1.93 13.20 -41.66
C GLN A 106 -2.36 11.98 -40.83
N ALA A 107 -3.51 11.45 -41.26
CA ALA A 107 -4.10 10.21 -40.80
C ALA A 107 -3.14 9.01 -41.00
N SER A 108 -2.48 8.60 -39.92
CA SER A 108 -2.15 7.19 -39.70
C SER A 108 -3.22 6.62 -38.78
N ASN A 109 -4.09 5.82 -39.38
CA ASN A 109 -5.21 5.14 -38.74
C ASN A 109 -4.65 4.03 -37.81
N VAL A 110 -4.31 4.36 -36.56
CA VAL A 110 -4.04 3.36 -35.53
C VAL A 110 -5.36 3.05 -34.83
N HIS A 111 -6.18 2.25 -35.51
CA HIS A 111 -7.29 1.55 -34.87
C HIS A 111 -6.73 0.49 -33.92
N GLY A 112 -7.16 0.54 -32.65
CA GLY A 112 -7.13 -0.62 -31.75
C GLY A 112 -5.91 -0.71 -30.83
N ALA A 113 -5.67 0.27 -29.97
CA ALA A 113 -4.97 -0.04 -28.72
C ALA A 113 -5.94 -0.89 -27.88
N THR A 114 -5.72 -2.21 -27.85
CA THR A 114 -6.45 -3.11 -26.95
C THR A 114 -6.24 -2.57 -25.52
N PRO A 115 -7.31 -2.35 -24.74
CA PRO A 115 -7.14 -1.91 -23.36
C PRO A 115 -6.27 -2.94 -22.61
N PRO A 116 -5.34 -2.50 -21.74
CA PRO A 116 -4.47 -3.41 -21.02
C PRO A 116 -5.33 -4.42 -20.26
N LEU A 117 -5.11 -5.70 -20.55
CA LEU A 117 -5.86 -6.81 -19.95
C LEU A 117 -5.35 -7.15 -18.54
N SER A 118 -4.16 -6.69 -18.19
CA SER A 118 -3.55 -6.85 -16.88
C SER A 118 -2.99 -5.52 -16.37
N LEU A 119 -2.95 -5.40 -15.05
CA LEU A 119 -2.31 -4.30 -14.35
C LEU A 119 -1.17 -4.89 -13.54
N ASN A 120 0.07 -4.50 -13.82
CA ASN A 120 1.24 -5.08 -13.17
C ASN A 120 1.86 -4.08 -12.18
N ILE A 121 2.49 -4.60 -11.14
CA ILE A 121 3.13 -3.87 -10.05
C ILE A 121 4.62 -4.22 -10.02
N THR A 122 5.45 -3.19 -10.02
CA THR A 122 6.85 -3.26 -9.61
C THR A 122 7.02 -2.41 -8.35
N LEU A 123 7.63 -2.97 -7.31
CA LEU A 123 8.01 -2.25 -6.10
C LEU A 123 9.53 -2.11 -6.07
N ARG A 124 9.99 -0.86 -6.04
CA ARG A 124 11.41 -0.54 -6.16
C ARG A 124 11.75 0.64 -5.26
N GLY A 125 12.91 0.54 -4.61
CA GLY A 125 13.39 1.54 -3.68
C GLY A 125 12.80 1.43 -2.28
N LEU A 126 13.26 2.30 -1.39
CA LEU A 126 12.76 2.42 -0.03
C LEU A 126 12.63 3.89 0.34
N ASN A 127 11.49 4.26 0.93
CA ASN A 127 11.17 5.63 1.31
C ASN A 127 10.84 5.72 2.80
N CYS A 128 11.09 6.88 3.40
CA CYS A 128 10.65 7.20 4.75
C CYS A 128 9.29 7.90 4.75
N MET A 129 8.38 7.46 5.62
CA MET A 129 7.11 8.15 5.84
C MET A 129 7.34 9.52 6.51
N LYS A 130 6.59 10.54 6.06
CA LYS A 130 6.66 11.88 6.67
C LYS A 130 6.16 11.83 8.11
N SER A 131 6.97 12.32 9.05
CA SER A 131 6.59 12.51 10.45
C SER A 131 6.61 14.00 10.78
N GLY A 132 5.70 14.78 10.18
CA GLY A 132 5.65 16.24 10.30
C GLY A 132 5.67 16.98 8.94
N PRO A 133 6.05 18.27 8.89
CA PRO A 133 6.05 19.08 7.66
C PRO A 133 7.02 18.54 6.58
N LYS A 134 8.07 17.84 7.00
CA LYS A 134 9.06 17.18 6.14
C LYS A 134 9.37 15.78 6.67
N ALA A 135 9.80 14.88 5.80
CA ALA A 135 10.40 13.61 6.25
C ALA A 135 11.76 13.91 6.87
N ASP A 136 12.06 13.26 8.00
CA ASP A 136 13.36 13.28 8.66
C ASP A 136 13.85 11.82 8.77
N PRO A 137 14.68 11.37 7.83
CA PRO A 137 15.22 10.00 7.83
C PRO A 137 15.95 9.63 9.12
N SER A 138 16.57 10.59 9.82
CA SER A 138 17.29 10.35 11.07
C SER A 138 16.38 9.95 12.24
N LYS A 139 15.05 10.14 12.07
CA LYS A 139 14.02 9.83 13.06
C LYS A 139 12.86 9.07 12.41
N ALA A 140 13.18 8.17 11.48
CA ALA A 140 12.19 7.36 10.80
C ALA A 140 11.47 6.43 11.77
N SER A 141 10.17 6.25 11.57
CA SER A 141 9.37 5.25 12.29
C SER A 141 8.63 4.30 11.37
N VAL A 142 8.53 4.64 10.09
CA VAL A 142 7.94 3.82 9.05
C VAL A 142 8.77 3.97 7.79
N LEU A 143 9.23 2.84 7.24
CA LEU A 143 9.86 2.75 5.92
C LEU A 143 8.97 1.91 5.02
N TYR A 144 8.86 2.30 3.76
CA TYR A 144 7.96 1.66 2.80
C TYR A 144 8.56 1.57 1.40
N ALA A 145 8.19 0.53 0.66
CA ALA A 145 8.51 0.38 -0.74
C ALA A 145 7.37 1.00 -1.59
N PRO A 146 7.65 2.00 -2.45
CA PRO A 146 6.65 2.55 -3.36
C PRO A 146 6.48 1.66 -4.61
N PRO A 147 5.30 1.63 -5.24
CA PRO A 147 5.18 1.15 -6.61
C PRO A 147 5.83 2.13 -7.58
N THR A 148 6.45 1.61 -8.63
CA THR A 148 6.95 2.43 -9.74
C THR A 148 5.81 2.72 -10.71
N TYR A 149 5.70 3.97 -11.16
CA TYR A 149 4.62 4.41 -12.06
C TYR A 149 5.18 4.61 -13.46
N SER A 150 4.78 3.79 -14.44
CA SER A 150 5.14 4.06 -15.84
C SER A 150 4.33 5.25 -16.38
N GLU A 151 3.04 5.36 -16.06
CA GLU A 151 2.16 6.38 -16.67
C GLU A 151 0.97 6.84 -15.77
N GLY A 152 1.06 6.64 -14.45
CA GLY A 152 -0.01 7.02 -13.51
C GLY A 152 -1.29 6.16 -13.58
N ILE A 153 -1.40 5.24 -14.55
CA ILE A 153 -2.54 4.32 -14.72
C ILE A 153 -2.85 3.56 -13.43
N PHE A 154 -1.81 2.99 -12.80
CA PHE A 154 -1.95 2.26 -11.54
C PHE A 154 -2.50 3.13 -10.41
N GLN A 155 -1.99 4.36 -10.30
CA GLN A 155 -2.46 5.34 -9.31
C GLN A 155 -3.93 5.69 -9.55
N THR A 156 -4.31 6.03 -10.78
CA THR A 156 -5.69 6.35 -11.15
C THR A 156 -6.65 5.18 -10.94
N PHE A 157 -6.20 3.95 -11.22
CA PHE A 157 -6.97 2.74 -10.95
C PHE A 157 -7.29 2.60 -9.47
N CYS A 158 -6.27 2.68 -8.62
CA CYS A 158 -6.41 2.62 -7.17
C CYS A 158 -7.30 3.75 -6.62
N GLU A 159 -7.19 4.97 -7.16
CA GLU A 159 -8.03 6.10 -6.79
C GLU A 159 -9.50 5.90 -7.20
N LYS A 160 -9.77 5.30 -8.36
CA LYS A 160 -11.15 4.98 -8.79
C LYS A 160 -11.80 3.91 -7.90
N ILE A 161 -11.06 2.88 -7.50
CA ILE A 161 -11.57 1.88 -6.53
C ILE A 161 -11.89 2.56 -5.20
N ARG A 162 -10.96 3.36 -4.67
CA ARG A 162 -11.16 4.12 -3.44
C ARG A 162 -12.39 5.03 -3.54
N ALA A 163 -12.57 5.73 -4.65
CA ALA A 163 -13.71 6.62 -4.88
C ALA A 163 -15.05 5.89 -4.79
N ALA A 164 -15.16 4.66 -5.31
CA ALA A 164 -16.39 3.87 -5.19
C ALA A 164 -16.80 3.61 -3.73
N PHE A 165 -15.83 3.41 -2.84
CA PHE A 165 -16.08 3.24 -1.40
C PHE A 165 -16.45 4.57 -0.71
N GLU A 166 -15.82 5.68 -1.12
CA GLU A 166 -16.16 7.02 -0.63
C GLU A 166 -17.56 7.46 -1.07
N GLU A 167 -17.94 7.19 -2.32
CA GLU A 167 -19.26 7.50 -2.90
C GLU A 167 -20.38 6.67 -2.26
N ALA A 168 -20.10 5.41 -1.94
CA ALA A 168 -21.02 4.56 -1.19
C ALA A 168 -21.16 4.96 0.29
N GLY A 169 -20.31 5.86 0.79
CA GLY A 169 -20.34 6.34 2.18
C GLY A 169 -19.89 5.31 3.22
N VAL A 170 -19.11 4.31 2.81
CA VAL A 170 -18.48 3.33 3.73
C VAL A 170 -17.05 3.72 4.11
N MET A 171 -16.49 4.70 3.41
CA MET A 171 -15.14 5.24 3.63
C MET A 171 -15.21 6.76 3.67
N ASP A 172 -14.54 7.37 4.64
CA ASP A 172 -14.44 8.83 4.69
C ASP A 172 -13.55 9.36 3.56
N LYS A 173 -13.92 10.52 3.01
CA LYS A 173 -13.03 11.25 2.09
C LYS A 173 -11.75 11.71 2.79
N ASP A 174 -10.62 11.49 2.14
CA ASP A 174 -9.32 11.99 2.59
C ASP A 174 -8.67 12.89 1.52
N ASN A 175 -8.63 14.19 1.82
CA ASN A 175 -8.12 15.24 0.92
C ASN A 175 -6.59 15.23 0.77
N ARG A 176 -5.88 14.34 1.46
CA ARG A 176 -4.40 14.25 1.40
C ARG A 176 -3.89 13.49 0.17
N GLY A 177 -4.78 12.97 -0.68
CA GLY A 177 -4.43 12.11 -1.80
C GLY A 177 -4.13 10.67 -1.38
N LEU A 178 -4.00 9.76 -2.34
CA LEU A 178 -3.66 8.36 -2.09
C LEU A 178 -2.14 8.16 -2.22
N LEU A 179 -1.46 7.86 -1.10
CA LEU A 179 -0.05 7.43 -1.14
C LEU A 179 -0.01 5.91 -1.19
N LEU A 180 0.22 5.33 -2.37
CA LEU A 180 0.42 3.90 -2.51
C LEU A 180 1.79 3.51 -1.95
N HIS A 181 1.81 2.56 -1.03
CA HIS A 181 3.02 2.10 -0.39
C HIS A 181 2.85 0.71 0.23
N ALA A 182 3.90 -0.11 0.19
CA ALA A 182 4.02 -1.34 0.95
C ALA A 182 4.89 -1.08 2.17
N THR A 183 4.33 -1.15 3.38
CA THR A 183 5.11 -0.91 4.60
C THR A 183 6.09 -2.06 4.83
N ILE A 184 7.39 -1.75 4.89
CA ILE A 184 8.48 -2.73 5.09
C ILE A 184 8.97 -2.71 6.55
N VAL A 185 9.13 -1.52 7.13
CA VAL A 185 9.54 -1.34 8.52
C VAL A 185 8.53 -0.45 9.22
N ASN A 186 8.10 -0.84 10.41
CA ASN A 186 7.30 0.01 11.28
C ASN A 186 7.66 -0.23 12.75
N THR A 187 8.24 0.79 13.38
CA THR A 187 8.80 0.70 14.73
C THR A 187 7.74 0.52 15.81
N ILE A 188 6.44 0.69 15.51
CA ILE A 188 5.37 0.42 16.48
C ILE A 188 5.30 -1.05 16.89
N TYR A 189 5.80 -1.96 16.03
CA TYR A 189 5.81 -3.40 16.28
C TYR A 189 7.06 -3.87 17.04
N ALA A 190 8.07 -3.02 17.17
CA ALA A 190 9.25 -3.35 17.96
C ALA A 190 8.88 -3.57 19.43
N LYS A 191 9.43 -4.62 20.05
CA LYS A 191 9.33 -4.81 21.50
C LYS A 191 9.89 -3.58 22.23
N GLY A 192 9.13 -3.06 23.18
CA GLY A 192 9.53 -1.85 23.92
C GLY A 192 9.34 -0.52 23.16
N ALA A 193 8.59 -0.51 22.04
CA ALA A 193 8.33 0.69 21.24
C ALA A 193 7.73 1.89 22.01
N ARG A 194 7.17 1.65 23.21
CA ARG A 194 6.84 2.69 24.19
C ARG A 194 7.93 2.73 25.26
N GLY A 195 8.87 3.66 25.13
CA GLY A 195 9.88 3.90 26.17
C GLY A 195 9.25 4.41 27.48
N LYS A 196 10.04 4.48 28.57
CA LYS A 196 9.61 4.94 29.91
C LYS A 196 8.97 6.36 29.94
N LYS A 197 9.15 7.16 28.89
CA LYS A 197 8.55 8.51 28.71
C LYS A 197 7.42 8.57 27.66
N GLY A 198 6.99 7.44 27.09
CA GLY A 198 5.94 7.40 26.07
C GLY A 198 6.36 7.89 24.67
N SER A 199 7.65 8.17 24.44
CA SER A 199 8.15 8.56 23.11
C SER A 199 8.13 7.38 22.14
N LYS A 200 7.64 7.61 20.92
CA LYS A 200 7.65 6.64 19.82
C LYS A 200 9.09 6.25 19.49
N LEU A 201 9.37 4.95 19.38
CA LEU A 201 10.66 4.47 18.89
C LEU A 201 10.89 4.96 17.45
N THR A 202 12.09 5.46 17.19
CA THR A 202 12.56 5.87 15.85
C THR A 202 13.92 5.24 15.57
N ILE A 203 14.25 5.11 14.29
CA ILE A 203 15.56 4.66 13.79
C ILE A 203 16.15 5.73 12.88
N ASP A 204 17.48 5.80 12.80
CA ASP A 204 18.14 6.54 11.73
C ASP A 204 18.13 5.68 10.47
N ALA A 205 17.41 6.12 9.46
CA ALA A 205 17.27 5.44 8.19
C ALA A 205 18.09 6.07 7.07
N THR A 206 18.92 7.08 7.34
CA THR A 206 19.63 7.84 6.29
C THR A 206 20.43 6.92 5.38
N ASP A 207 21.29 6.08 5.95
CA ASP A 207 22.13 5.14 5.21
C ASP A 207 21.35 3.91 4.70
N ILE A 208 20.23 3.57 5.36
CA ILE A 208 19.33 2.50 4.89
C ILE A 208 18.67 2.93 3.58
N LEU A 209 18.16 4.16 3.51
CA LEU A 209 17.50 4.68 2.32
C LEU A 209 18.47 4.77 1.15
N ASP A 210 19.72 5.18 1.38
CA ASP A 210 20.76 5.22 0.35
C ASP A 210 21.09 3.82 -0.18
N ARG A 211 21.31 2.84 0.72
CA ARG A 211 21.61 1.45 0.32
C ARG A 211 20.47 0.79 -0.48
N TYR A 212 19.23 1.16 -0.21
CA TYR A 212 18.04 0.52 -0.75
C TYR A 212 17.26 1.43 -1.73
N ASP A 213 17.88 2.47 -2.29
CA ASP A 213 17.22 3.48 -3.13
C ASP A 213 16.60 2.93 -4.42
N ASP A 214 17.24 1.93 -5.03
CA ASP A 214 16.83 1.25 -6.27
C ASP A 214 16.59 -0.25 -6.05
N TYR A 215 16.44 -0.68 -4.79
CA TYR A 215 16.28 -2.09 -4.45
C TYR A 215 14.95 -2.64 -4.98
N VAL A 216 15.01 -3.74 -5.74
CA VAL A 216 13.82 -4.38 -6.32
C VAL A 216 13.23 -5.38 -5.32
N TRP A 217 12.01 -5.08 -4.86
CA TRP A 217 11.26 -5.97 -3.97
C TRP A 217 10.50 -7.04 -4.75
N MET A 218 9.88 -6.62 -5.83
CA MET A 218 9.16 -7.42 -6.82
C MET A 218 9.06 -6.64 -8.12
N GLU A 219 9.08 -7.34 -9.24
CA GLU A 219 9.01 -6.75 -10.58
C GLU A 219 7.96 -7.44 -11.43
N ASP A 220 7.17 -6.62 -12.12
CA ASP A 220 6.19 -7.00 -13.14
C ASP A 220 5.18 -8.08 -12.70
N VAL A 221 4.66 -7.94 -11.48
CA VAL A 221 3.70 -8.89 -10.92
C VAL A 221 2.26 -8.42 -11.20
N PRO A 222 1.36 -9.28 -11.72
CA PRO A 222 -0.03 -8.90 -11.95
C PRO A 222 -0.78 -8.61 -10.64
N VAL A 223 -1.67 -7.62 -10.67
CA VAL A 223 -2.72 -7.46 -9.66
C VAL A 223 -3.67 -8.64 -9.82
N GLU A 224 -3.76 -9.49 -8.78
CA GLU A 224 -4.67 -10.63 -8.79
C GLU A 224 -5.97 -10.33 -8.03
N LYS A 225 -5.90 -9.55 -6.95
CA LYS A 225 -7.02 -9.39 -6.00
C LYS A 225 -7.14 -7.97 -5.44
N ILE A 226 -8.37 -7.64 -5.03
CA ILE A 226 -8.70 -6.48 -4.19
C ILE A 226 -9.46 -7.01 -2.97
N ALA A 227 -9.08 -6.58 -1.77
CA ALA A 227 -9.61 -7.14 -0.53
C ALA A 227 -10.01 -6.07 0.48
N ILE A 228 -10.98 -6.42 1.32
CA ILE A 228 -11.25 -5.76 2.59
C ILE A 228 -10.65 -6.62 3.70
N CYS A 229 -9.76 -6.02 4.47
CA CYS A 229 -9.10 -6.69 5.59
C CYS A 229 -9.44 -6.01 6.91
N ARG A 230 -9.57 -6.81 7.97
CA ARG A 230 -9.67 -6.32 9.35
C ARG A 230 -8.28 -5.91 9.85
N MET A 231 -8.21 -4.78 10.55
CA MET A 231 -6.97 -4.33 11.18
C MET A 231 -6.52 -5.28 12.30
N GLY A 232 -5.20 -5.38 12.47
CA GLY A 232 -4.58 -6.26 13.48
C GLY A 232 -4.27 -7.63 12.90
N ALA A 233 -3.14 -7.72 12.19
CA ALA A 233 -2.65 -9.00 11.68
C ALA A 233 -2.45 -10.01 12.82
N LYS A 234 -2.80 -11.27 12.56
CA LYS A 234 -2.72 -12.40 13.48
C LYS A 234 -1.51 -13.25 13.13
N LYS A 235 -0.88 -13.88 14.13
CA LYS A 235 0.20 -14.83 13.91
C LYS A 235 -0.34 -16.11 13.28
N ILE A 236 0.43 -16.68 12.36
CA ILE A 236 0.14 -17.98 11.76
C ILE A 236 0.76 -19.07 12.66
N GLU A 237 0.00 -20.10 12.99
CA GLU A 237 0.49 -21.19 13.83
C GLU A 237 1.60 -21.98 13.10
N GLY A 238 2.72 -22.22 13.78
CA GLY A 238 3.85 -22.98 13.24
C GLY A 238 4.77 -22.23 12.26
N VAL A 239 4.53 -20.95 11.99
CA VAL A 239 5.36 -20.14 11.08
C VAL A 239 5.66 -18.76 11.71
N ASP A 240 6.89 -18.24 11.52
CA ASP A 240 7.24 -16.85 11.88
C ASP A 240 6.67 -15.86 10.85
N ASP A 241 5.34 -15.82 10.74
CA ASP A 241 4.62 -14.94 9.82
C ASP A 241 3.29 -14.45 10.43
N GLN A 242 2.69 -13.43 9.81
CA GLN A 242 1.40 -12.89 10.20
C GLN A 242 0.57 -12.56 8.97
N GLU A 243 -0.75 -12.64 9.12
CA GLU A 243 -1.71 -12.30 8.06
C GLU A 243 -2.88 -11.50 8.61
N TYR A 244 -3.49 -10.69 7.74
CA TYR A 244 -4.73 -10.01 8.09
C TYR A 244 -5.92 -10.94 7.83
N GLU A 245 -6.93 -10.85 8.67
CA GLU A 245 -8.22 -11.50 8.42
C GLU A 245 -8.91 -10.79 7.24
N VAL A 246 -9.25 -11.55 6.21
CA VAL A 246 -9.93 -11.08 5.00
C VAL A 246 -11.44 -11.21 5.21
N GLU A 247 -12.14 -10.07 5.21
CA GLU A 247 -13.61 -10.03 5.29
C GLU A 247 -14.24 -10.41 3.94
N ALA A 248 -13.64 -9.91 2.85
CA ALA A 248 -14.00 -10.26 1.49
C ALA A 248 -12.87 -9.91 0.52
N GLU A 249 -12.82 -10.61 -0.61
CA GLU A 249 -11.93 -10.33 -1.73
C GLU A 249 -12.65 -10.58 -3.05
N ILE A 250 -12.17 -9.92 -4.11
CA ILE A 250 -12.55 -10.16 -5.50
C ILE A 250 -11.29 -10.33 -6.35
N ASP A 251 -11.41 -11.11 -7.43
CA ASP A 251 -10.35 -11.22 -8.43
C ASP A 251 -10.35 -10.01 -9.38
N PHE A 252 -9.20 -9.79 -10.02
CA PHE A 252 -9.00 -8.76 -11.04
C PHE A 252 -9.68 -9.10 -12.39
#